data_AF-J0EYE8-F1
#
_entry.id   AF-J0EYE8-F1
#
_cell.length_a   1.000
_cell.length_b   1.000
_cell.length_c   1.000
_cell.angle_alpha   90.00
_cell.angle_beta   90.00
_cell.angle_gamma   90.00
#
_symmetry.space_group_name_H-M   'P 1'
#
loop_
_entity.id
_entity.type
_entity.pdbx_description
1 polymer ?
#
loop_
_entity_poly.entity_id
_entity_poly.type
_entity_poly.pdbx_seq_one_letter_code
_entity_poly.pdbx_strand_id
1 'polypeptide(L)'
;MSKYTQEQIKNLVEGKLDWNTVLKMLSMPKDHERFQMYLKVLQDKVDFDDKIVLPLGPHLFVVQDPQKKWVIKCSCGHAFCAPEENWKLHANIYVRDTAEKMEEVYPKLLASDTNWQVYREYICPDCGILLDVEAPTPWYPVIHDFEPDIETFYKDWLGIQPPERH
;
A
#
# COMPACT_ATOMS: atom_id res chain seq x y z
N MET A 1 23.23 2.47 -16.59
CA MET A 1 21.96 2.53 -15.83
C MET A 1 21.70 3.96 -15.41
N SER A 2 20.45 4.41 -15.41
CA SER A 2 20.11 5.70 -14.81
C SER A 2 20.32 5.61 -13.29
N LYS A 3 20.80 6.68 -12.65
CA LYS A 3 20.91 6.81 -11.20
C LYS A 3 20.21 8.09 -10.79
N TYR A 4 19.51 8.05 -9.66
CA TYR A 4 18.78 9.19 -9.10
C TYR A 4 19.25 9.43 -7.67
N THR A 5 19.07 10.64 -7.16
CA THR A 5 19.45 10.99 -5.79
C THR A 5 18.35 10.63 -4.79
N GLN A 6 18.71 10.51 -3.51
CA GLN A 6 17.72 10.26 -2.44
C GLN A 6 16.65 11.36 -2.41
N GLU A 7 17.04 12.60 -2.67
CA GLU A 7 16.14 13.75 -2.75
C GLU A 7 15.17 13.63 -3.94
N GLN A 8 15.61 13.16 -5.10
CA GLN A 8 14.73 12.91 -6.24
C GLN A 8 13.71 11.81 -5.93
N ILE A 9 14.12 10.75 -5.24
CA ILE A 9 13.19 9.69 -4.80
C ILE A 9 12.21 10.26 -3.76
N LYS A 10 12.66 11.07 -2.80
CA LYS A 10 11.77 11.75 -1.85
C LYS A 10 10.75 12.62 -2.56
N ASN A 11 11.18 13.44 -3.51
CA ASN A 11 10.30 14.30 -4.31
C ASN A 11 9.32 13.49 -5.15
N LEU A 12 9.71 12.29 -5.62
CA LEU A 12 8.80 11.36 -6.29
C LEU A 12 7.69 10.89 -5.35
N VAL A 13 8.04 10.44 -4.14
CA VAL A 13 7.06 9.98 -3.14
C VAL A 13 6.12 11.12 -2.70
N GLU A 14 6.61 12.35 -2.67
CA GLU A 14 5.80 13.54 -2.33
C GLU A 14 4.99 14.10 -3.50
N GLY A 15 5.13 13.56 -4.72
CA GLY A 15 4.47 14.11 -5.91
C GLY A 15 4.97 15.49 -6.34
N LYS A 16 6.21 15.84 -5.97
CA LYS A 16 6.86 17.15 -6.24
C LYS A 16 8.02 17.07 -7.21
N LEU A 17 8.29 15.90 -7.79
CA LEU A 17 9.40 15.71 -8.73
C LEU A 17 9.16 16.49 -10.02
N ASP A 18 10.20 17.11 -10.56
CA ASP A 18 10.09 17.88 -11.81
C ASP A 18 9.77 16.97 -13.01
N TRP A 19 9.07 17.55 -13.99
CA TRP A 19 8.61 16.82 -15.17
C TRP A 19 9.75 16.17 -15.98
N ASN A 20 10.89 16.83 -16.12
CA ASN A 20 12.00 16.29 -16.91
C ASN A 20 12.58 15.03 -16.24
N THR A 21 12.71 15.04 -14.92
CA THR A 21 13.15 13.86 -14.17
C THR A 21 12.10 12.75 -14.18
N VAL A 22 10.81 13.06 -14.05
CA VAL A 22 9.73 12.06 -14.20
C VAL A 22 9.78 11.39 -15.57
N LEU A 23 9.86 12.17 -16.66
CA LEU A 23 9.96 11.64 -18.02
C LEU A 23 11.19 10.76 -18.20
N LYS A 24 12.33 11.15 -17.63
CA LYS A 24 13.55 10.34 -17.65
C LYS A 24 13.37 9.01 -16.91
N MET A 25 12.72 9.00 -15.74
CA MET A 25 12.42 7.77 -15.00
C MET A 25 11.48 6.83 -15.76
N LEU A 26 10.55 7.38 -16.55
CA LEU A 26 9.63 6.60 -17.38
C LEU A 26 10.32 6.00 -18.60
N SER A 27 11.18 6.77 -19.28
CA SER A 27 11.74 6.42 -20.59
C SER A 27 13.08 5.67 -20.53
N MET A 28 13.87 5.84 -19.48
CA MET A 28 15.19 5.23 -19.35
C MET A 28 15.16 3.89 -18.59
N PRO A 29 16.16 3.00 -18.79
CA PRO A 29 16.31 1.79 -18.00
C PRO A 29 16.33 2.08 -16.49
N LYS A 30 15.64 1.23 -15.71
CA LYS A 30 15.43 1.40 -14.28
C LYS A 30 16.73 1.33 -13.49
N ASP A 31 16.78 2.06 -12.39
CA ASP A 31 17.85 2.00 -11.38
C ASP A 31 17.60 0.81 -10.45
N HIS A 32 18.62 -0.05 -10.27
CA HIS A 32 18.53 -1.22 -9.39
C HIS A 32 18.49 -0.84 -7.90
N GLU A 33 18.97 0.35 -7.55
CA GLU A 33 19.03 0.87 -6.17
C GLU A 33 17.67 1.45 -5.70
N ARG A 34 16.66 1.51 -6.59
CA ARG A 34 15.37 2.18 -6.34
C ARG A 34 14.70 1.72 -5.04
N PHE A 35 14.61 0.41 -4.85
CA PHE A 35 13.83 -0.18 -3.77
C PHE A 35 14.39 0.19 -2.39
N GLN A 36 15.72 0.11 -2.21
CA GLN A 36 16.37 0.47 -0.96
C GLN A 36 16.25 1.96 -0.64
N MET A 37 16.44 2.81 -1.64
CA MET A 37 16.26 4.26 -1.50
C MET A 37 14.82 4.61 -1.13
N TYR A 38 13.86 3.93 -1.76
CA TYR A 38 12.43 4.09 -1.52
C TYR A 38 12.04 3.67 -0.10
N LEU A 39 12.47 2.49 0.36
CA LEU A 39 12.25 2.05 1.74
C LEU A 39 12.79 3.06 2.76
N LYS A 40 13.98 3.61 2.52
CA LYS A 40 14.56 4.64 3.39
C LYS A 40 13.68 5.88 3.47
N VAL A 41 13.19 6.39 2.33
CA VAL A 41 12.26 7.54 2.32
C VAL A 41 10.99 7.26 3.12
N LEU A 42 10.45 6.04 3.00
CA LEU A 42 9.22 5.67 3.72
C LEU A 42 9.47 5.49 5.22
N GLN A 43 10.59 4.89 5.61
CA GLN A 43 10.97 4.73 7.02
C GLN A 43 11.13 6.09 7.70
N ASP A 44 11.70 7.07 7.00
CA ASP A 44 11.86 8.45 7.50
C ASP A 44 10.51 9.20 7.68
N LYS A 45 9.39 8.64 7.19
CA LYS A 45 8.05 9.26 7.21
C LYS A 45 7.08 8.66 8.22
N VAL A 46 7.43 7.54 8.84
CA VAL A 46 6.58 6.86 9.84
C VAL A 46 7.09 7.14 11.24
N ASP A 47 6.19 7.17 12.22
CA ASP A 47 6.53 7.47 13.61
C ASP A 47 6.95 6.23 14.44
N PHE A 48 6.96 5.04 13.82
CA PHE A 48 7.36 3.79 14.47
C PHE A 48 8.76 3.33 14.03
N ASP A 49 9.43 2.60 14.93
CA ASP A 49 10.80 2.09 14.72
C ASP A 49 10.84 0.73 13.99
N ASP A 50 9.69 0.09 13.77
CA ASP A 50 9.60 -1.19 13.06
C ASP A 50 10.12 -1.05 11.63
N LYS A 51 10.93 -2.03 11.21
CA LYS A 51 11.60 -1.97 9.91
C LYS A 51 10.62 -2.30 8.79
N ILE A 52 10.40 -1.36 7.87
CA ILE A 52 9.59 -1.61 6.67
C ILE A 52 10.30 -2.65 5.79
N VAL A 53 9.57 -3.73 5.48
CA VAL A 53 10.01 -4.83 4.60
C VAL A 53 9.46 -4.65 3.20
N LEU A 54 8.17 -4.34 3.07
CA LEU A 54 7.51 -4.17 1.78
C LEU A 54 6.35 -3.18 1.87
N PRO A 55 6.32 -2.10 1.07
CA PRO A 55 5.16 -1.22 0.98
C PRO A 55 4.05 -1.87 0.15
N LEU A 56 2.84 -1.92 0.71
CA LEU A 56 1.63 -2.45 0.05
C LEU A 56 0.76 -1.33 -0.53
N GLY A 57 0.81 -0.16 0.08
CA GLY A 57 0.13 1.05 -0.38
C GLY A 57 0.75 2.31 0.22
N PRO A 58 0.17 3.50 0.00
CA PRO A 58 0.72 4.76 0.52
C PRO A 58 0.86 4.80 2.05
N HIS A 59 -0.05 4.12 2.76
CA HIS A 59 -0.13 4.11 4.22
C HIS A 59 -0.15 2.70 4.81
N LEU A 60 0.22 1.67 4.03
CA LEU A 60 0.14 0.27 4.44
C LEU A 60 1.43 -0.46 4.08
N PHE A 61 2.02 -1.16 5.06
CA PHE A 61 3.34 -1.77 4.94
C PHE A 61 3.36 -3.15 5.58
N VAL A 62 4.13 -4.07 5.02
CA VAL A 62 4.68 -5.20 5.78
C VAL A 62 5.89 -4.66 6.54
N VAL A 63 5.90 -4.82 7.85
CA VAL A 63 7.00 -4.41 8.73
C VAL A 63 7.50 -5.59 9.55
N GLN A 64 8.76 -5.53 9.96
CA GLN A 64 9.34 -6.42 10.97
C GLN A 64 9.26 -5.74 12.34
N ASP A 65 8.55 -6.36 13.27
CA ASP A 65 8.44 -5.89 14.66
C ASP A 65 9.72 -6.20 15.49
N PRO A 66 9.84 -5.72 16.75
CA PRO A 66 11.01 -5.99 17.59
C PRO A 66 11.21 -7.47 17.90
N GLN A 67 10.15 -8.28 17.85
CA GLN A 67 10.16 -9.73 18.03
C GLN A 67 10.49 -10.48 16.73
N LYS A 68 10.87 -9.75 15.66
CA LYS A 68 11.23 -10.29 14.36
C LYS A 68 10.08 -11.01 13.64
N LYS A 69 8.84 -10.73 14.01
CA LYS A 69 7.66 -11.16 13.25
C LYS A 69 7.36 -10.15 12.18
N TRP A 70 6.82 -10.64 11.07
CA TRP A 70 6.30 -9.76 10.03
C TRP A 70 4.82 -9.54 10.26
N VAL A 71 4.39 -8.28 10.15
CA VAL A 71 3.00 -7.88 10.32
C VAL A 71 2.63 -6.81 9.30
N ILE A 72 1.39 -6.82 8.83
CA ILE A 72 0.82 -5.72 8.05
C ILE A 72 0.46 -4.60 9.02
N LYS A 73 0.99 -3.40 8.76
CA LYS A 73 0.89 -2.23 9.63
C LYS A 73 0.53 -0.98 8.85
N CYS A 74 -0.41 -0.21 9.39
CA CYS A 74 -0.74 1.13 8.93
C CYS A 74 0.38 2.12 9.30
N SER A 75 0.57 3.17 8.50
CA SER A 75 1.46 4.29 8.81
C SER A 75 1.26 4.92 10.19
N CYS A 76 0.06 4.82 10.79
CA CYS A 76 -0.19 5.30 12.16
C CYS A 76 0.32 4.37 13.27
N GLY A 77 0.82 3.18 12.93
CA GLY A 77 1.29 2.18 13.89
C GLY A 77 0.36 0.99 14.13
N HIS A 78 -0.92 1.07 13.72
CA HIS A 78 -1.89 -0.02 13.88
C HIS A 78 -1.44 -1.29 13.15
N ALA A 79 -1.35 -2.41 13.86
CA ALA A 79 -1.01 -3.71 13.29
C ALA A 79 -2.28 -4.54 13.03
N PHE A 80 -2.43 -5.08 11.83
CA PHE A 80 -3.60 -5.86 11.41
C PHE A 80 -3.40 -7.36 11.64
N CYS A 81 -2.55 -7.99 10.83
CA CYS A 81 -2.39 -9.45 10.76
C CYS A 81 -1.01 -9.83 10.19
N ALA A 82 -0.76 -11.13 10.03
CA ALA A 82 0.42 -11.62 9.31
C ALA A 82 0.35 -11.31 7.79
N PRO A 83 1.47 -11.26 7.06
CA PRO A 83 1.50 -10.99 5.61
C PRO A 83 0.80 -12.04 4.73
N GLU A 84 0.60 -13.26 5.25
CA GLU A 84 -0.12 -14.34 4.57
C GLU A 84 -1.64 -14.19 4.72
N GLU A 85 -2.09 -13.36 5.66
CA GLU A 85 -3.50 -13.12 5.92
C GLU A 85 -3.98 -11.86 5.20
N ASN A 86 -5.26 -11.85 4.84
CA ASN A 86 -5.86 -10.70 4.21
C ASN A 86 -6.21 -9.62 5.26
N TRP A 87 -5.41 -8.56 5.32
CA TRP A 87 -5.60 -7.43 6.24
C TRP A 87 -7.00 -6.80 6.19
N LYS A 88 -7.70 -6.87 5.04
CA LYS A 88 -9.07 -6.37 4.90
C LYS A 88 -10.06 -7.05 5.85
N LEU A 89 -9.81 -8.31 6.22
CA LEU A 89 -10.63 -9.06 7.18
C LEU A 89 -10.47 -8.55 8.63
N HIS A 90 -9.47 -7.70 8.87
CA HIS A 90 -9.15 -7.09 10.17
C HIS A 90 -9.37 -5.57 10.17
N ALA A 91 -9.87 -4.99 9.06
CA ALA A 91 -10.14 -3.58 8.91
C ALA A 91 -11.62 -3.25 9.21
N ASN A 92 -11.90 -1.97 9.45
CA ASN A 92 -13.29 -1.49 9.42
C ASN A 92 -13.75 -1.38 7.96
N ILE A 93 -15.04 -1.66 7.71
CA ILE A 93 -15.62 -1.58 6.37
C ILE A 93 -16.85 -0.67 6.38
N TYR A 94 -16.90 0.28 5.44
CA TYR A 94 -18.10 1.03 5.11
C TYR A 94 -18.59 0.63 3.71
N VAL A 95 -19.83 0.16 3.63
CA VAL A 95 -20.43 -0.31 2.35
C VAL A 95 -21.47 0.69 1.87
N ARG A 96 -21.26 1.19 0.64
CA ARG A 96 -22.23 1.98 -0.12
C ARG A 96 -23.08 1.03 -0.96
N ASP A 97 -24.22 0.64 -0.40
CA ASP A 97 -25.17 -0.32 -0.95
C ASP A 97 -26.55 0.29 -1.25
N THR A 98 -26.69 1.61 -1.07
CA THR A 98 -27.89 2.38 -1.42
C THR A 98 -27.54 3.54 -2.35
N ALA A 99 -28.52 3.99 -3.14
CA ALA A 99 -28.37 5.15 -4.01
C ALA A 99 -27.96 6.40 -3.22
N GLU A 100 -28.56 6.62 -2.04
CA GLU A 100 -28.24 7.75 -1.16
C GLU A 100 -26.75 7.77 -0.77
N LYS A 101 -26.19 6.63 -0.36
CA LYS A 101 -24.78 6.52 -0.01
C LYS A 101 -23.86 6.70 -1.23
N MET A 102 -24.26 6.21 -2.40
CA MET A 102 -23.49 6.42 -3.63
C MET A 102 -23.53 7.89 -4.08
N GLU A 103 -24.66 8.57 -3.86
CA GLU A 103 -24.87 9.96 -4.23
C GLU A 103 -24.01 10.95 -3.40
N GLU A 104 -23.46 10.51 -2.26
CA GLU A 104 -22.47 11.28 -1.48
C GLU A 104 -21.14 11.47 -2.23
N VAL A 105 -20.79 10.53 -3.11
CA VAL A 105 -19.49 10.50 -3.81
C VAL A 105 -19.62 10.65 -5.33
N TYR A 106 -20.78 10.35 -5.91
CA TYR A 106 -21.08 10.57 -7.32
C TYR A 106 -22.39 11.32 -7.51
N PRO A 107 -22.52 12.22 -8.49
CA PRO A 107 -23.81 12.76 -8.85
C PRO A 107 -24.80 11.67 -9.26
N LYS A 108 -26.09 11.90 -8.99
CA LYS A 108 -27.19 11.07 -9.47
C LYS A 108 -27.06 10.83 -10.99
N LEU A 109 -27.35 9.61 -11.44
CA LEU A 109 -27.15 9.08 -12.80
C LEU A 109 -25.69 8.78 -13.20
N LEU A 110 -24.69 9.28 -12.47
CA LEU A 110 -23.29 8.87 -12.63
C LEU A 110 -22.90 7.81 -11.57
N ALA A 111 -23.66 7.72 -10.48
CA ALA A 111 -23.55 6.66 -9.49
C ALA A 111 -23.88 5.28 -10.07
N SER A 112 -23.13 4.26 -9.66
CA SER A 112 -23.43 2.86 -9.99
C SER A 112 -24.76 2.42 -9.38
N ASP A 113 -25.51 1.57 -10.09
CA ASP A 113 -26.69 0.88 -9.55
C ASP A 113 -26.23 -0.17 -8.52
N THR A 114 -26.71 -0.05 -7.28
CA THR A 114 -26.25 -0.89 -6.15
C THR A 114 -26.71 -2.34 -6.22
N ASN A 115 -27.66 -2.66 -7.11
CA ASN A 115 -27.99 -4.05 -7.41
C ASN A 115 -26.90 -4.73 -8.26
N TRP A 116 -26.06 -3.94 -8.94
CA TRP A 116 -24.99 -4.43 -9.81
C TRP A 116 -23.61 -4.26 -9.20
N GLN A 117 -23.36 -3.14 -8.53
CA GLN A 117 -22.06 -2.82 -7.98
C GLN A 117 -22.19 -2.03 -6.68
N VAL A 118 -21.50 -2.48 -5.63
CA VAL A 118 -21.43 -1.80 -4.33
C VAL A 118 -20.00 -1.35 -4.08
N TYR A 119 -19.81 -0.24 -3.37
CA TYR A 119 -18.47 0.21 -2.98
C TYR A 119 -18.20 -0.20 -1.54
N ARG A 120 -17.03 -0.77 -1.29
CA ARG A 120 -16.57 -1.22 0.03
C ARG A 120 -15.30 -0.47 0.37
N GLU A 121 -15.39 0.41 1.34
CA GLU A 121 -14.30 1.26 1.81
C GLU A 121 -13.66 0.60 3.03
N TYR A 122 -12.40 0.15 2.90
CA TYR A 122 -11.65 -0.50 3.97
C TYR A 122 -10.76 0.52 4.69
N ILE A 123 -10.98 0.65 5.99
CA ILE A 123 -10.51 1.78 6.80
C ILE A 123 -9.70 1.27 7.99
N CYS A 124 -8.58 1.94 8.28
CA CYS A 124 -7.81 1.66 9.49
C CYS A 124 -8.65 1.97 10.75
N PRO A 125 -8.76 1.03 11.71
CA PRO A 125 -9.62 1.22 12.88
C PRO A 125 -9.12 2.30 13.85
N ASP A 126 -7.82 2.60 13.87
CA ASP A 126 -7.24 3.56 14.82
C ASP A 126 -7.24 5.00 14.30
N CYS A 127 -6.82 5.23 13.05
CA CYS A 127 -6.68 6.57 12.50
C CYS A 127 -7.74 6.96 11.47
N GLY A 128 -8.62 6.02 11.06
CA GLY A 128 -9.68 6.30 10.09
C GLY A 128 -9.21 6.52 8.66
N ILE A 129 -7.94 6.24 8.33
CA ILE A 129 -7.45 6.40 6.95
C ILE A 129 -8.06 5.33 6.03
N LEU A 130 -8.49 5.74 4.84
CA LEU A 130 -8.97 4.85 3.79
C LEU A 130 -7.78 4.15 3.15
N LEU A 131 -7.73 2.82 3.26
CA LEU A 131 -6.61 2.00 2.81
C LEU A 131 -6.87 1.35 1.45
N ASP A 132 -8.12 0.95 1.18
CA ASP A 132 -8.53 0.40 -0.10
C ASP A 132 -10.03 0.61 -0.37
N VAL A 133 -10.42 0.56 -1.66
CA VAL A 133 -11.82 0.58 -2.09
C VAL A 133 -12.07 -0.52 -3.10
N GLU A 134 -12.92 -1.48 -2.74
CA GLU A 134 -13.40 -2.49 -3.69
C GLU A 134 -14.72 -2.03 -4.30
N ALA A 135 -14.93 -2.31 -5.59
CA ALA A 135 -16.19 -2.06 -6.28
C ALA A 135 -16.76 -3.34 -6.94
N PRO A 136 -17.08 -4.40 -6.17
CA PRO A 136 -17.57 -5.66 -6.74
C PRO A 136 -19.10 -5.66 -6.84
N THR A 137 -19.65 -6.76 -7.37
CA THR A 137 -21.07 -7.07 -7.24
C THR A 137 -21.43 -7.35 -5.77
N PRO A 138 -22.74 -7.28 -5.41
CA PRO A 138 -23.21 -7.85 -4.16
C PRO A 138 -22.74 -9.30 -3.95
N TRP A 139 -22.57 -9.69 -2.68
CA TRP A 139 -22.14 -11.03 -2.23
C TRP A 139 -20.74 -11.48 -2.62
N TYR A 140 -19.99 -10.69 -3.38
CA TYR A 140 -18.62 -11.06 -3.75
C TYR A 140 -17.74 -11.20 -2.50
N PRO A 141 -16.83 -12.19 -2.41
CA PRO A 141 -15.88 -12.31 -1.31
C PRO A 141 -15.01 -11.05 -1.15
N VAL A 142 -14.40 -10.87 0.02
CA VAL A 142 -13.32 -9.88 0.21
C VAL A 142 -12.10 -10.37 -0.57
N ILE A 143 -11.48 -9.50 -1.36
CA ILE A 143 -10.38 -9.88 -2.25
C ILE A 143 -9.08 -9.88 -1.45
N HIS A 144 -8.28 -10.95 -1.55
CA HIS A 144 -6.90 -10.94 -1.10
C HIS A 144 -6.01 -10.46 -2.25
N ASP A 145 -5.66 -9.18 -2.28
CA ASP A 145 -5.11 -8.55 -3.49
C ASP A 145 -3.71 -9.05 -3.84
N PHE A 146 -2.89 -9.34 -2.82
CA PHE A 146 -1.48 -9.59 -3.03
C PHE A 146 -0.85 -10.48 -1.96
N GLU A 147 -0.27 -11.60 -2.41
CA GLU A 147 0.53 -12.53 -1.61
C GLU A 147 1.98 -12.53 -2.14
N PRO A 148 2.84 -11.61 -1.64
CA PRO A 148 4.20 -11.46 -2.15
C PRO A 148 5.15 -12.59 -1.72
N ASP A 149 5.93 -13.11 -2.67
CA ASP A 149 7.13 -13.88 -2.35
C ASP A 149 8.30 -12.93 -2.00
N ILE A 150 8.31 -12.46 -0.76
CA ILE A 150 9.31 -11.52 -0.24
C ILE A 150 10.70 -12.16 -0.22
N GLU A 151 10.80 -13.46 0.05
CA GLU A 151 12.10 -14.14 0.10
C GLU A 151 12.79 -14.15 -1.25
N THR A 152 12.09 -14.61 -2.30
CA THR A 152 12.61 -14.64 -3.67
C THR A 152 12.91 -13.22 -4.16
N PHE A 153 12.02 -12.26 -3.88
CA PHE A 153 12.23 -10.86 -4.27
C PHE A 153 13.53 -10.29 -3.69
N TYR A 154 13.79 -10.52 -2.40
CA TYR A 154 15.01 -10.02 -1.76
C TYR A 154 16.26 -10.79 -2.22
N LYS A 155 16.24 -12.13 -2.14
CA LYS A 155 17.44 -12.96 -2.36
C LYS A 155 17.82 -13.05 -3.83
N ASP A 156 16.86 -13.35 -4.69
CA ASP A 156 17.16 -13.73 -6.07
C ASP A 156 17.11 -12.52 -7.02
N TRP A 157 16.23 -11.53 -6.75
CA TRP A 157 16.05 -10.39 -7.66
C TRP A 157 16.87 -9.18 -7.21
N LEU A 158 16.84 -8.85 -5.92
CA LEU A 158 17.60 -7.72 -5.37
C LEU A 158 19.03 -8.10 -4.95
N GLY A 159 19.30 -9.39 -4.71
CA GLY A 159 20.61 -9.86 -4.26
C GLY A 159 20.96 -9.42 -2.83
N ILE A 160 19.95 -9.20 -1.98
CA ILE A 160 20.12 -8.78 -0.58
C ILE A 160 19.37 -9.70 0.37
N GLN A 161 19.80 -9.76 1.63
CA GLN A 161 19.12 -10.57 2.62
C GLN A 161 17.82 -9.89 3.08
N PRO A 162 16.67 -10.61 3.10
CA PRO A 162 15.47 -10.10 3.73
C PRO A 162 15.71 -9.90 5.24
N PRO A 163 14.94 -9.01 5.88
CA PRO A 163 14.90 -8.96 7.34
C PRO A 163 14.58 -10.34 7.92
N GLU A 164 15.14 -10.67 9.08
CA GLU A 164 14.85 -11.93 9.77
C GLU A 164 13.34 -12.16 9.96
N ARG A 165 12.92 -13.43 10.07
CA ARG A 165 11.53 -13.76 10.32
C ARG A 165 11.45 -14.93 11.29
N HIS A 166 10.78 -14.73 12.42
CA HIS A 166 10.55 -15.73 13.46
C HIS A 166 9.11 -16.25 13.46
#